data_AF-A0A952HP49-F1
#
_entry.id   AF-A0A952HP49-F1
#
_cell.length_a   1.000
_cell.length_b   1.000
_cell.length_c   1.000
_cell.angle_alpha   90.00
_cell.angle_beta   90.00
_cell.angle_gamma   90.00
#
_symmetry.space_group_name_H-M   'P 1'
#
loop_
_entity.id
_entity.type
_entity.pdbx_description
1 polymer ?
#
loop_
_entity_poly.entity_id
_entity_poly.type
_entity_poly.pdbx_seq_one_letter_code
_entity_poly.pdbx_strand_id
1 'polypeptide(L)' 'YENVYPKDYNTTKEAKEGINQYIEIYNSQRIHSSIDYKTPDMVYYNLSDKCLTLKLKIC' A
#
# COMPACT_ATOMS: atom_id res chain seq x y z
N TYR A 1 -2.37 3.63 -14.60
CA TYR A 1 -1.48 2.96 -15.57
C TYR A 1 -0.07 3.16 -15.04
N GLU A 2 0.46 2.18 -14.31
CA GLU A 2 1.83 2.24 -13.79
C GLU A 2 2.40 0.82 -13.85
N ASN A 3 3.37 0.65 -14.74
CA ASN A 3 4.39 -0.39 -14.75
C ASN A 3 3.94 -1.75 -14.22
N VAL A 4 3.35 -2.57 -15.11
CA VAL A 4 3.41 -4.03 -14.96
C VAL A 4 4.87 -4.36 -14.68
N TYR A 5 5.18 -4.89 -13.49
CA TYR A 5 6.54 -5.13 -12.99
C TYR A 5 7.11 -6.43 -13.58
N PRO A 6 8.02 -6.40 -14.57
CA PRO A 6 9.09 -7.37 -14.62
C PRO A 6 10.20 -6.83 -13.74
N LYS A 7 10.22 -7.22 -12.46
CA LYS A 7 11.45 -7.15 -11.66
C LYS A 7 12.22 -8.43 -11.98
N ASP A 8 13.40 -8.31 -12.56
CA ASP A 8 14.33 -9.43 -12.71
C ASP A 8 14.91 -9.75 -11.33
N TYR A 9 14.17 -10.56 -10.57
CA TYR A 9 14.64 -11.10 -9.30
C TYR A 9 15.68 -12.18 -9.59
N ASN A 10 16.92 -11.96 -9.16
CA ASN A 10 18.00 -12.92 -9.40
C ASN A 10 17.93 -14.08 -8.40
N THR A 11 17.29 -13.86 -7.26
CA THR A 11 17.10 -14.87 -6.21
C THR A 11 15.67 -14.90 -5.69
N THR A 12 15.26 -16.05 -5.14
CA THR A 12 13.96 -16.20 -4.47
C THR A 12 13.82 -15.28 -3.25
N LYS A 13 14.93 -14.95 -2.59
CA LYS A 13 14.97 -13.99 -1.48
C LYS A 13 14.60 -12.58 -1.95
N GLU A 14 15.23 -12.12 -3.02
CA GLU A 14 14.91 -10.81 -3.63
C GLU A 14 13.47 -10.75 -4.12
N ALA A 15 12.96 -11.83 -4.70
CA ALA A 15 11.56 -11.93 -5.12
C ALA A 15 10.61 -11.76 -3.93
N LYS A 16 10.88 -12.47 -2.83
CA LYS A 16 10.07 -12.39 -1.61
C LYS A 16 10.10 -10.97 -1.02
N GLU A 17 11.27 -10.36 -0.93
CA GLU A 17 11.42 -8.99 -0.43
C GLU A 17 10.69 -7.98 -1.33
N GLY A 18 10.83 -8.10 -2.65
CA GLY A 18 10.16 -7.21 -3.59
C GLY A 18 8.64 -7.36 -3.61
N ILE A 19 8.13 -8.59 -3.46
CA ILE A 19 6.69 -8.85 -3.34
C ILE A 19 6.16 -8.27 -2.03
N ASN A 20 6.85 -8.48 -0.92
CA ASN A 20 6.45 -7.94 0.38
C ASN A 20 6.37 -6.41 0.32
N GLN A 21 7.40 -5.74 -0.21
CA GLN A 21 7.40 -4.28 -0.40
C GLN A 21 6.24 -3.82 -1.27
N TYR A 22 5.94 -4.54 -2.35
CA TYR A 22 4.82 -4.21 -3.23
C TYR A 22 3.48 -4.30 -2.49
N ILE A 23 3.25 -5.38 -1.74
CA ILE A 23 2.01 -5.58 -0.98
C ILE A 23 1.85 -4.51 0.10
N GLU A 24 2.92 -4.17 0.81
CA GLU A 24 2.91 -3.11 1.83
C GLU A 24 2.48 -1.77 1.22
N ILE A 25 3.07 -1.37 0.09
CA ILE A 25 2.71 -0.13 -0.60
C ILE A 25 1.27 -0.20 -1.12
N TYR A 26 0.86 -1.33 -1.70
CA TYR A 26 -0.49 -1.52 -2.21
C TYR A 26 -1.54 -1.32 -1.10
N ASN A 27 -1.38 -2.03 0.02
CA ASN A 27 -2.35 -2.00 1.10
C ASN A 27 -2.40 -0.65 1.82
N SER A 28 -1.27 0.05 1.91
CA SER A 28 -1.17 1.29 2.69
C SER A 28 -1.36 2.58 1.89
N GLN A 29 -1.16 2.57 0.56
CA GLN A 29 -1.14 3.80 -0.25
C GLN A 29 -2.12 3.78 -1.44
N ARG A 30 -2.47 2.62 -1.99
CA ARG A 30 -3.36 2.58 -3.15
C ARG A 30 -4.80 2.84 -2.72
N ILE A 31 -5.31 4.01 -3.04
CA ILE A 31 -6.72 4.35 -2.89
C ILE A 31 -7.54 3.67 -3.99
N HIS A 32 -8.72 3.18 -3.64
CA HIS A 32 -9.60 2.46 -4.56
C HIS A 32 -10.99 3.09 -4.53
N SER A 33 -11.52 3.45 -5.71
CA SER A 33 -12.85 4.08 -5.83
C SER A 33 -14.00 3.17 -5.37
N SER A 34 -13.83 1.85 -5.46
CA SER A 34 -14.82 0.87 -5.00
C SER A 34 -14.95 0.77 -3.48
N ILE A 35 -14.02 1.36 -2.73
CA ILE A 35 -14.02 1.41 -1.26
C ILE A 35 -13.90 2.86 -0.79
N ASP A 36 -14.68 3.76 -1.39
CA ASP A 36 -14.76 5.18 -1.03
C ASP A 36 -13.41 5.90 -1.02
N TYR A 37 -12.52 5.58 -1.96
CA TYR A 37 -11.17 6.13 -2.05
C TYR A 37 -10.30 5.86 -0.81
N LYS A 38 -10.59 4.80 -0.07
CA LYS A 38 -9.75 4.31 1.03
C LYS A 38 -8.71 3.32 0.53
N THR A 39 -7.71 3.08 1.35
CA THR A 39 -6.73 2.02 1.13
C THR A 39 -7.24 0.70 1.71
N PRO A 40 -6.79 -0.46 1.19
CA PRO A 40 -7.17 -1.76 1.75
C PRO A 40 -6.93 -1.87 3.27
N ASP A 41 -5.82 -1.34 3.79
CA ASP A 41 -5.55 -1.33 5.23
C ASP A 41 -6.60 -0.55 6.02
N MET A 42 -7.05 0.60 5.51
CA MET A 42 -8.06 1.40 6.19
C MET A 42 -9.39 0.65 6.35
N VAL A 43 -9.76 -0.12 5.32
CA VAL A 43 -10.99 -0.91 5.32
C VAL A 43 -10.85 -2.12 6.25
N TYR A 44 -9.77 -2.89 6.12
CA TYR A 44 -9.59 -4.13 6.88
C TYR A 44 -9.44 -3.86 8.39
N TYR A 45 -8.70 -2.82 8.76
CA TYR A 45 -8.48 -2.46 10.16
C TYR A 45 -9.51 -1.50 10.73
N ASN A 46 -10.57 -1.15 9.96
CA ASN A 46 -11.56 -0.13 10.34
C ASN A 46 -10.92 1.17 10.85
N LEU A 47 -9.80 1.57 10.23
CA LEU A 47 -9.13 2.82 10.56
C LEU A 47 -9.97 3.96 9.97
N SER A 48 -10.97 4.40 10.73
CA SER A 48 -11.76 5.57 10.36
C SER A 48 -10.87 6.81 10.25
N ASP A 49 -11.17 7.69 9.30
CA ASP A 49 -10.42 8.91 8.93
C ASP A 49 -10.12 9.90 10.07
N LYS A 50 -10.62 9.64 11.28
CA LYS A 50 -10.29 10.40 12.49
C LYS A 50 -8.80 10.46 12.82
N CYS A 51 -7.97 9.58 12.26
CA CYS A 51 -6.53 9.49 12.58
C CYS A 51 -5.58 9.89 11.42
N LEU A 52 -6.07 10.32 10.25
CA LEU A 52 -5.17 10.76 9.17
C LEU A 52 -4.72 12.23 9.33
N THR A 53 -5.45 13.01 10.12
CA THR A 53 -5.11 14.40 10.50
C THR A 53 -3.93 14.51 11.47
N LEU A 54 -3.49 13.41 12.10
CA LEU A 54 -2.36 13.41 13.03
C LEU A 54 -1.00 13.13 12.37
N LYS A 55 -0.97 12.51 11.17
CA LYS A 55 0.29 12.22 10.46
C LYS A 55 0.80 13.38 9.59
N LEU A 56 -0.08 14.33 9.22
CA LEU A 56 0.26 15.50 8.40
C LEU A 56 0.57 16.77 9.20
N LYS A 57 0.53 16.71 10.54
CA LYS A 57 0.77 17.87 11.43
C LYS A 57 2.14 17.86 12.11
N ILE A 58 3.02 16.95 11.70
CA ILE A 58 4.46 16.95 12.03
C ILE A 58 5.22 17.09 10.70
N CYS A 59 5.08 18.25 10.08
CA CYS A 59 6.00 18.87 9.13
C CYS A 59 6.06 20.35 9.47
#